data_AF-A0A0F8MXB5-F1
#
_entry.id   AF-A0A0F8MXB5-F1
#
_cell.length_a   1.000
_cell.length_b   1.000
_cell.length_c   1.000
_cell.angle_alpha   90.00
_cell.angle_beta   90.00
_cell.angle_gamma   90.00
#
_symmetry.space_group_name_H-M   'P 1'
#
loop_
_entity.id
_entity.type
_entity.pdbx_description
1 polymer ?
#
loop_
_entity_poly.entity_id
_entity_poly.type
_entity_poly.pdbx_seq_one_letter_code
_entity_poly.pdbx_strand_id
1 'polypeptide(L)'
;MNPIVSEVTCGNVKGVSKDLIKEVLKELLIEEPGLIEDIFQKMKAELEEIITYTNRDLAIERTRIADIELLLGLDDAVKDPNDPYYSEKRKRLDELQKKSGFLLDCKTPNENAEDRLYKELQLRGFMKTRDVMNYLGLKHNQQARRVMKKVSDTHKDVVLDPNEQGKGHRIRFLRTKK
;
A
#
# COMPACT_ATOMS: atom_id res chain seq x y z
N MET A 1 -43.08 -13.55 36.30
CA MET A 1 -41.73 -13.25 35.79
C MET A 1 -40.82 -13.04 36.99
N ASN A 2 -39.75 -13.83 37.13
CA ASN A 2 -38.85 -13.78 38.28
C ASN A 2 -38.05 -12.46 38.24
N PRO A 3 -37.99 -11.66 39.32
CA PRO A 3 -37.39 -10.31 39.30
C PRO A 3 -35.92 -10.29 38.84
N ILE A 4 -35.16 -11.36 39.13
CA ILE A 4 -33.76 -11.50 38.74
C ILE A 4 -33.63 -11.64 37.21
N VAL A 5 -34.54 -12.41 36.59
CA VAL A 5 -34.57 -12.61 35.13
C VAL A 5 -34.84 -11.29 34.43
N SER A 6 -35.77 -10.48 34.95
CA SER A 6 -36.09 -9.16 34.40
C SER A 6 -34.93 -8.16 34.50
N GLU A 7 -34.10 -8.25 35.53
CA GLU A 7 -32.96 -7.35 35.75
C GLU A 7 -31.80 -7.67 34.79
N VAL A 8 -31.57 -8.95 34.49
CA VAL A 8 -30.46 -9.42 33.65
C VAL A 8 -30.78 -9.30 32.15
N THR A 9 -32.04 -9.48 31.73
CA THR A 9 -32.43 -9.35 30.31
C THR A 9 -32.61 -7.90 29.85
N CYS A 10 -32.89 -6.96 30.77
CA CYS A 10 -33.21 -5.57 30.43
C CYS A 10 -32.20 -4.53 30.97
N GLY A 11 -31.20 -4.94 31.75
CA GLY A 11 -30.25 -4.05 32.43
C GLY A 11 -28.84 -4.03 31.84
N ASN A 12 -28.14 -2.89 31.96
CA ASN A 12 -26.75 -2.73 31.54
C ASN A 12 -25.82 -3.52 32.48
N VAL A 13 -25.35 -4.69 32.04
CA VAL A 13 -24.65 -5.71 32.85
C VAL A 13 -23.19 -5.33 33.18
N LYS A 14 -22.96 -4.18 33.82
CA LYS A 14 -21.65 -3.83 34.39
C LYS A 14 -21.64 -4.15 35.89
N GLY A 15 -20.93 -5.22 36.28
CA GLY A 15 -20.66 -5.56 37.69
C GLY A 15 -21.28 -6.86 38.21
N VAL A 16 -21.90 -7.66 37.35
CA VAL A 16 -22.50 -8.95 37.76
C VAL A 16 -21.42 -10.03 37.92
N SER A 17 -21.46 -10.76 39.04
CA SER A 17 -20.52 -11.86 39.30
C SER A 17 -20.77 -13.02 38.33
N LYS A 18 -19.70 -13.69 37.90
CA LYS A 18 -19.79 -14.86 36.99
C LYS A 18 -20.63 -16.00 37.57
N ASP A 19 -20.69 -16.11 38.89
CA ASP A 19 -21.43 -17.17 39.57
C ASP A 19 -22.93 -16.88 39.57
N LEU A 20 -23.34 -15.62 39.74
CA LEU A 20 -24.75 -15.23 39.63
C LEU A 20 -25.28 -15.44 38.21
N ILE A 21 -24.49 -15.13 37.18
CA ILE A 21 -24.87 -15.38 35.77
C ILE A 21 -25.09 -16.87 35.53
N LYS A 22 -24.24 -17.74 36.11
CA LYS A 22 -24.38 -19.19 35.98
C LYS A 22 -25.64 -19.73 36.65
N GLU A 23 -26.01 -19.20 37.81
CA GLU A 23 -27.23 -19.62 38.50
C GLU A 23 -28.48 -19.19 37.73
N VAL A 24 -28.53 -17.95 37.26
CA VAL A 24 -29.64 -17.46 36.43
C VAL A 24 -29.79 -18.26 35.14
N LEU A 25 -28.69 -18.60 34.47
CA LEU A 25 -28.73 -19.45 33.28
C LEU A 25 -29.22 -20.87 33.59
N LYS A 26 -28.87 -21.43 34.75
CA LYS A 26 -29.35 -22.75 35.19
C LYS A 26 -30.85 -22.74 35.49
N GLU A 27 -31.35 -21.71 36.16
CA GLU A 27 -32.78 -21.56 36.43
C GLU A 27 -33.56 -21.39 35.13
N LEU A 28 -33.10 -20.53 34.22
CA LEU A 28 -33.71 -20.35 32.91
C LEU A 28 -33.69 -21.62 32.05
N LEU A 29 -32.68 -22.49 32.19
CA LEU A 29 -32.59 -23.78 31.50
C LEU A 29 -33.68 -24.76 31.95
N ILE A 30 -34.15 -24.61 33.19
CA ILE A 30 -35.14 -25.48 33.81
C ILE A 30 -36.55 -24.90 33.61
N GLU A 31 -36.71 -23.60 33.83
CA GLU A 31 -38.01 -22.91 33.81
C GLU A 31 -38.48 -22.57 32.40
N GLU A 32 -37.57 -22.13 31.52
CA GLU A 32 -37.90 -21.63 30.17
C GLU A 32 -36.87 -22.10 29.11
N PRO A 33 -36.76 -23.42 28.86
CA PRO A 33 -35.75 -23.97 27.95
C PRO A 33 -35.83 -23.42 26.52
N GLY A 34 -37.04 -23.12 26.03
CA GLY A 34 -37.24 -22.53 24.69
C GLY A 34 -36.68 -21.11 24.58
N LEU A 35 -36.77 -20.31 25.64
CA LEU A 35 -36.24 -18.94 25.65
C LEU A 35 -34.71 -18.95 25.64
N ILE A 36 -34.09 -19.94 26.29
CA ILE A 36 -32.64 -20.15 26.22
C ILE A 36 -32.20 -20.64 24.84
N GLU A 37 -32.95 -21.53 24.21
CA GLU A 37 -32.64 -21.99 22.86
C GLU A 37 -32.68 -20.83 21.87
N ASP A 38 -33.69 -19.95 21.96
CA ASP A 38 -33.79 -18.73 21.17
C ASP A 38 -32.61 -17.77 21.40
N ILE A 39 -32.21 -17.57 22.66
CA ILE A 39 -31.04 -16.74 23.01
C ILE A 39 -29.76 -17.33 22.40
N PHE A 40 -29.55 -18.64 22.51
CA PHE A 40 -28.38 -19.30 21.94
C PHE A 40 -28.37 -19.24 20.41
N GLN A 41 -29.52 -19.44 19.76
CA GLN A 41 -29.62 -19.30 18.30
C GLN A 41 -29.31 -17.87 17.86
N LYS A 42 -29.82 -16.86 18.57
CA LYS A 42 -29.52 -15.46 18.27
C LYS A 42 -28.04 -15.12 18.46
N MET A 43 -27.45 -15.55 19.59
CA MET A 43 -26.02 -15.37 19.84
C MET A 43 -25.16 -16.06 18.77
N LYS A 44 -25.55 -17.27 18.36
CA LYS A 44 -24.87 -18.02 17.31
C LYS A 44 -24.92 -17.29 15.97
N ALA A 45 -26.09 -16.77 15.58
CA ALA A 45 -26.25 -16.01 14.35
C ALA A 45 -25.40 -14.73 14.34
N GLU A 46 -25.38 -13.98 15.45
CA GLU A 46 -24.54 -12.78 15.59
C GLU A 46 -23.04 -13.12 15.51
N LEU A 47 -22.61 -14.23 16.14
CA LEU A 47 -21.23 -14.72 16.06
C LEU A 47 -20.84 -15.17 14.64
N GLU A 48 -21.72 -15.89 13.95
CA GLU A 48 -21.50 -16.33 12.56
C GLU A 48 -21.36 -15.13 11.61
N GLU A 49 -22.16 -14.09 11.81
CA GLU A 49 -22.07 -12.85 11.04
C GLU A 49 -20.70 -12.16 11.27
N ILE A 50 -20.27 -12.01 12.53
CA ILE A 50 -18.98 -11.41 12.88
C ILE A 50 -17.80 -12.20 12.29
N ILE A 51 -17.84 -13.53 12.39
CA ILE A 51 -16.81 -14.41 11.81
C ILE A 51 -16.76 -14.23 10.29
N THR A 52 -17.93 -14.14 9.65
CA THR A 52 -18.03 -13.96 8.20
C THR A 52 -17.40 -12.64 7.76
N TYR A 53 -17.70 -11.54 8.44
CA TYR A 53 -17.06 -10.24 8.16
C TYR A 53 -15.55 -10.30 8.38
N THR A 54 -15.10 -10.86 9.50
CA THR A 54 -13.67 -10.97 9.82
C THR A 54 -12.91 -11.78 8.76
N ASN A 55 -13.48 -12.90 8.31
CA ASN A 55 -12.89 -13.72 7.26
C ASN A 55 -12.84 -13.01 5.91
N ARG A 56 -13.86 -12.20 5.60
CA ARG A 56 -13.89 -11.38 4.39
C ARG A 56 -12.78 -10.33 4.42
N ASP A 57 -12.61 -9.62 5.54
CA ASP A 57 -11.55 -8.63 5.71
C ASP A 57 -10.16 -9.26 5.60
N LEU A 58 -9.96 -10.43 6.22
CA LEU A 58 -8.72 -11.18 6.13
C LEU A 58 -8.41 -11.59 4.67
N ALA A 59 -9.42 -11.99 3.89
CA ALA A 59 -9.26 -12.33 2.48
C ALA A 59 -8.89 -11.11 1.63
N ILE A 60 -9.46 -9.94 1.94
CA ILE A 60 -9.09 -8.68 1.29
C ILE A 60 -7.64 -8.33 1.58
N GLU A 61 -7.20 -8.41 2.85
CA GLU A 61 -5.82 -8.11 3.23
C GLU A 61 -4.81 -9.08 2.59
N ARG A 62 -5.12 -10.38 2.56
CA ARG A 62 -4.29 -11.38 1.84
C ARG A 62 -4.14 -11.04 0.36
N THR A 63 -5.23 -10.60 -0.28
CA THR A 63 -5.19 -10.16 -1.68
C THR A 63 -4.32 -8.93 -1.86
N ARG A 64 -4.43 -7.94 -0.95
CA ARG A 64 -3.60 -6.73 -0.97
C ARG A 64 -2.12 -7.06 -0.82
N ILE A 65 -1.76 -7.96 0.09
CA ILE A 65 -0.37 -8.41 0.27
C ILE A 65 0.15 -9.07 -1.00
N ALA A 66 -0.60 -9.99 -1.61
CA ALA A 66 -0.21 -10.64 -2.86
C ALA A 66 -0.03 -9.64 -4.02
N ASP A 67 -0.93 -8.66 -4.14
CA ASP A 67 -0.82 -7.59 -5.13
C ASP A 67 0.46 -6.72 -4.89
N ILE A 68 0.84 -6.48 -3.63
CA ILE A 68 2.10 -5.80 -3.27
C ILE A 68 3.33 -6.65 -3.61
N GLU A 69 3.31 -7.95 -3.29
CA GLU A 69 4.40 -8.88 -3.60
C GLU A 69 4.65 -8.97 -5.11
N LEU A 70 3.57 -9.01 -5.91
CA LEU A 70 3.62 -8.91 -7.37
C LEU A 70 4.27 -7.60 -7.83
N LEU A 71 3.82 -6.46 -7.31
CA LEU A 71 4.37 -5.14 -7.66
C LEU A 71 5.85 -4.98 -7.28
N LEU A 72 6.27 -5.58 -6.17
CA LEU A 72 7.66 -5.57 -5.71
C LEU A 72 8.54 -6.61 -6.42
N GLY A 73 7.96 -7.49 -7.26
CA GLY A 73 8.69 -8.56 -7.94
C GLY A 73 9.19 -9.64 -6.97
N LEU A 74 8.52 -9.82 -5.84
CA LEU A 74 8.82 -10.88 -4.87
C LEU A 74 8.18 -12.21 -5.26
N ASP A 75 7.17 -12.20 -6.12
CA ASP A 75 6.50 -13.40 -6.63
C ASP A 75 7.33 -14.10 -7.72
N ASP A 76 7.89 -15.27 -7.39
CA ASP A 76 8.74 -16.05 -8.29
C ASP A 76 7.97 -16.65 -9.47
N ALA A 77 6.65 -16.83 -9.36
CA ALA A 77 5.83 -17.32 -10.46
C ALA A 77 5.74 -16.33 -11.64
N VAL A 78 6.04 -15.04 -11.42
CA VAL A 78 6.16 -14.05 -12.50
C VAL A 78 7.59 -13.98 -13.07
N LYS A 79 8.55 -14.62 -12.42
CA LYS A 79 9.94 -14.74 -12.88
C LYS A 79 10.18 -15.99 -13.73
N ASP A 80 9.36 -17.03 -13.56
CA ASP A 80 9.42 -18.26 -14.36
C ASP A 80 8.29 -18.34 -15.40
N PRO A 81 8.59 -18.17 -16.70
CA PRO A 81 7.60 -18.32 -17.78
C PRO A 81 6.94 -19.70 -17.87
N ASN A 82 7.51 -20.74 -17.25
CA ASN A 82 6.95 -22.09 -17.24
C ASN A 82 6.01 -22.35 -16.06
N ASP A 83 5.86 -21.38 -15.14
CA ASP A 83 4.93 -21.51 -14.03
C ASP A 83 3.47 -21.55 -14.56
N PRO A 84 2.63 -22.49 -14.09
CA PRO A 84 1.23 -22.60 -14.52
C PRO A 84 0.42 -21.32 -14.34
N TYR A 85 0.79 -20.47 -13.39
CA TYR A 85 0.10 -19.23 -13.05
C TYR A 85 0.79 -17.98 -13.65
N TYR A 86 1.88 -18.14 -14.41
CA TYR A 86 2.64 -17.03 -15.00
C TYR A 86 1.75 -16.08 -15.80
N SER A 87 0.93 -16.62 -16.72
CA SER A 87 0.07 -15.80 -17.59
C SER A 87 -0.94 -14.96 -16.81
N GLU A 88 -1.55 -15.54 -15.77
CA GLU A 88 -2.56 -14.86 -14.96
C GLU A 88 -1.93 -13.78 -14.08
N LYS A 89 -0.84 -14.14 -13.37
CA LYS A 89 -0.11 -13.21 -12.50
C LYS A 89 0.53 -12.08 -13.28
N ARG A 90 1.01 -12.34 -14.51
CA ARG A 90 1.56 -11.30 -15.38
C ARG A 90 0.50 -10.28 -15.81
N LYS A 91 -0.69 -10.76 -16.21
CA LYS A 91 -1.82 -9.87 -16.54
C LYS A 91 -2.24 -9.04 -15.33
N ARG A 92 -2.32 -9.66 -14.14
CA ARG A 92 -2.60 -8.99 -12.87
C ARG A 92 -1.57 -7.90 -12.58
N LEU A 93 -0.28 -8.18 -12.74
CA LEU A 93 0.80 -7.23 -12.57
C LEU A 93 0.66 -6.02 -13.51
N ASP A 94 0.38 -6.25 -14.80
CA ASP A 94 0.21 -5.18 -15.78
C ASP A 94 -0.99 -4.28 -15.43
N GLU A 95 -2.10 -4.86 -14.96
CA GLU A 95 -3.26 -4.10 -14.49
C GLU A 95 -2.97 -3.30 -13.22
N LEU A 96 -2.25 -3.89 -12.26
CA LEU A 96 -1.83 -3.22 -11.04
C LEU A 96 -0.91 -2.04 -11.36
N GLN A 97 0.07 -2.22 -12.24
CA GLN A 97 0.97 -1.16 -12.69
C GLN A 97 0.21 0.00 -13.34
N LYS A 98 -0.77 -0.29 -14.22
CA LYS A 98 -1.63 0.74 -14.82
C LYS A 98 -2.45 1.51 -13.78
N LYS A 99 -3.02 0.81 -12.80
CA LYS A 99 -3.80 1.43 -11.70
C LYS A 99 -2.91 2.22 -10.75
N SER A 100 -1.70 1.72 -10.51
CA SER A 100 -0.69 2.33 -9.66
C SER A 100 0.21 3.30 -10.42
N GLY A 101 -0.29 3.98 -11.46
CA GLY A 101 0.49 4.89 -12.31
C GLY A 101 1.29 5.96 -11.55
N PHE A 102 0.98 6.22 -10.28
CA PHE A 102 1.76 7.06 -9.37
C PHE A 102 3.03 6.38 -8.81
N LEU A 103 3.05 5.05 -8.64
CA LEU A 103 4.23 4.28 -8.20
C LEU A 103 5.24 3.99 -9.33
N LEU A 104 4.84 4.13 -10.59
CA LEU A 104 5.72 3.98 -11.76
C LEU A 104 6.81 5.06 -11.84
N ASP A 105 6.62 6.20 -11.15
CA ASP A 105 7.65 7.23 -11.00
C ASP A 105 8.75 6.85 -9.99
N CYS A 106 8.59 5.75 -9.24
CA CYS A 106 9.50 5.44 -8.14
C CYS A 106 10.60 4.41 -8.44
N LYS A 107 10.50 3.50 -9.43
CA LYS A 107 11.55 2.47 -9.63
C LYS A 107 11.66 1.91 -11.05
N THR A 108 12.55 2.48 -11.88
CA THR A 108 13.33 1.71 -12.87
C THR A 108 14.62 1.23 -12.18
N PRO A 109 14.84 -0.09 -11.96
CA PRO A 109 15.98 -0.56 -11.18
C PRO A 109 17.35 -0.43 -11.88
N ASN A 110 17.36 -0.20 -13.20
CA ASN A 110 18.58 -0.21 -14.02
C ASN A 110 18.78 1.06 -14.85
N GLU A 111 17.95 2.10 -14.68
CA GLU A 111 18.23 3.36 -15.35
C GLU A 111 19.27 4.14 -14.57
N ASN A 112 20.44 4.29 -15.21
CA ASN A 112 21.52 5.11 -14.72
C ASN A 112 20.98 6.51 -14.39
N ALA A 113 21.52 7.14 -13.34
CA ALA A 113 21.07 8.44 -12.87
C ALA A 113 21.12 9.52 -13.97
N GLU A 114 22.01 9.33 -14.93
CA GLU A 114 22.16 10.11 -16.14
C GLU A 114 20.95 10.02 -17.08
N ASP A 115 20.44 8.80 -17.35
CA ASP A 115 19.31 8.57 -18.25
C ASP A 115 18.02 9.12 -17.67
N ARG A 116 17.82 8.94 -16.36
CA ARG A 116 16.67 9.52 -15.63
C ARG A 116 16.71 11.04 -15.68
N LEU A 117 17.88 11.64 -15.43
CA LEU A 117 18.04 13.08 -15.51
C LEU A 117 17.81 13.60 -16.95
N TYR A 118 18.29 12.88 -17.97
CA TYR A 118 18.10 13.26 -19.37
C TYR A 118 16.62 13.27 -19.76
N LYS A 119 15.86 12.21 -19.43
CA LYS A 119 14.41 12.15 -19.67
C LYS A 119 13.66 13.28 -18.98
N GLU A 120 13.99 13.55 -17.72
CA GLU A 120 13.36 14.64 -16.97
C GLU A 120 13.67 16.02 -17.59
N LEU A 121 14.89 16.19 -18.11
CA LEU A 121 15.29 17.44 -18.79
C LEU A 121 14.59 17.65 -20.12
N GLN A 122 14.26 16.59 -20.87
CA GLN A 122 13.44 16.71 -22.08
C GLN A 122 12.05 17.28 -21.78
N LEU A 123 11.48 16.93 -20.62
CA LEU A 123 10.17 17.42 -20.19
C LEU A 123 10.23 18.85 -19.64
N ARG A 124 11.15 19.12 -18.69
CA ARG A 124 11.22 20.41 -17.98
C ARG A 124 12.02 21.49 -18.70
N GLY A 125 12.90 21.10 -19.62
CA GLY A 125 13.80 22.00 -20.33
C GLY A 125 15.01 22.46 -19.51
N PHE A 126 14.91 22.64 -18.19
CA PHE A 126 16.06 22.96 -17.34
C PHE A 126 15.87 22.53 -15.88
N MET A 127 16.97 22.32 -15.16
CA MET A 127 16.99 22.01 -13.71
C MET A 127 18.21 22.63 -13.01
N LYS A 128 18.04 23.12 -11.78
CA LYS A 128 19.17 23.58 -10.93
C LYS A 128 19.75 22.40 -10.16
N THR A 129 20.98 22.54 -9.66
CA THR A 129 21.66 21.49 -8.85
C THR A 129 20.79 20.97 -7.71
N ARG A 130 20.06 21.85 -7.01
CA ARG A 130 19.15 21.46 -5.92
C ARG A 130 17.99 20.59 -6.41
N ASP A 131 17.40 20.94 -7.56
CA ASP A 131 16.28 20.20 -8.14
C ASP A 131 16.75 18.81 -8.59
N VAL A 132 17.95 18.73 -9.18
CA VAL A 132 18.59 17.46 -9.55
C VAL A 132 18.87 16.60 -8.31
N MET A 133 19.33 17.20 -7.22
CA MET A 133 19.54 16.47 -5.95
C MET A 133 18.24 15.89 -5.41
N ASN A 134 17.17 16.70 -5.37
CA ASN A 134 15.88 16.25 -4.87
C ASN A 134 15.29 15.16 -5.76
N TYR A 135 15.38 15.31 -7.08
CA TYR A 135 14.86 14.35 -8.05
C TYR A 135 15.59 13.00 -8.01
N LEU A 136 16.93 13.02 -7.92
CA LEU A 136 17.75 11.81 -7.92
C LEU A 136 18.02 11.24 -6.51
N GLY A 137 17.51 11.88 -5.45
CA GLY A 137 17.75 11.48 -4.06
C GLY A 137 19.21 11.64 -3.62
N LEU A 138 19.95 12.60 -4.17
CA LEU A 138 21.37 12.80 -3.88
C LEU A 138 21.58 13.67 -2.65
N LYS A 139 22.56 13.30 -1.80
CA LYS A 139 22.84 14.01 -0.54
C LYS A 139 23.83 15.16 -0.69
N HIS A 140 24.66 15.16 -1.75
CA HIS A 140 25.73 16.14 -1.92
C HIS A 140 25.69 16.85 -3.27
N ASN A 141 25.92 18.17 -3.26
CA ASN A 141 26.04 19.00 -4.47
C ASN A 141 27.10 18.46 -5.44
N GLN A 142 28.21 17.91 -4.94
CA GLN A 142 29.26 17.37 -5.78
C GLN A 142 28.80 16.13 -6.58
N GLN A 143 27.94 15.30 -6.00
CA GLN A 143 27.36 14.14 -6.70
C GLN A 143 26.44 14.60 -7.82
N ALA A 144 25.55 15.56 -7.54
CA ALA A 144 24.66 16.12 -8.56
C ALA A 144 25.45 16.76 -9.70
N ARG A 145 26.52 17.51 -9.40
CA ARG A 145 27.39 18.10 -10.43
C ARG A 145 28.08 17.06 -11.30
N ARG A 146 28.53 15.94 -10.73
CA ARG A 146 29.13 14.84 -11.51
C ARG A 146 28.12 14.24 -12.49
N VAL A 147 26.89 13.98 -12.05
CA VAL A 147 25.82 13.47 -12.90
C VAL A 147 25.45 14.49 -13.98
N MET A 148 25.24 15.76 -13.61
CA MET A 148 24.93 16.84 -14.56
C MET A 148 26.03 17.00 -15.63
N LYS A 149 27.30 16.95 -15.23
CA LYS A 149 28.43 17.01 -16.17
C LYS A 149 28.41 15.80 -17.10
N LYS A 150 28.25 14.60 -16.56
CA LYS A 150 28.23 13.37 -17.37
C LYS A 150 27.08 13.35 -18.37
N VAL A 151 25.89 13.84 -18.02
CA VAL A 151 24.77 13.99 -18.96
C VAL A 151 25.12 14.98 -20.07
N SER A 152 25.71 16.14 -19.74
CA SER A 152 26.13 17.12 -20.75
C SER A 152 27.25 16.59 -21.66
N ASP A 153 28.16 15.78 -21.13
CA ASP A 153 29.24 15.14 -21.90
C ASP A 153 28.70 14.01 -22.80
N THR A 154 27.62 13.32 -22.38
CA THR A 154 27.02 12.19 -23.11
C THR A 154 26.01 12.64 -24.16
N HIS A 155 25.23 13.69 -23.88
CA HIS A 155 24.12 14.15 -24.70
C HIS A 155 24.37 15.55 -25.25
N LYS A 156 24.56 15.66 -26.57
CA LYS A 156 24.94 16.91 -27.28
C LYS A 156 23.88 18.01 -27.19
N ASP A 157 22.65 17.64 -26.93
CA ASP A 157 21.49 18.51 -26.73
C ASP A 157 21.33 18.97 -25.28
N VAL A 158 22.29 18.67 -24.39
CA VAL A 158 22.28 19.12 -23.00
C VAL A 158 23.52 19.93 -22.67
N VAL A 159 23.29 21.11 -22.08
CA VAL A 159 24.37 22.03 -21.67
C VAL A 159 24.31 22.23 -20.16
N LEU A 160 25.45 22.03 -19.52
CA LEU A 160 25.71 22.46 -18.16
C LEU A 160 26.14 23.93 -18.19
N ASP A 161 25.29 24.84 -17.73
CA ASP A 161 25.63 26.26 -17.61
C ASP A 161 26.51 26.48 -16.37
N PRO A 162 27.78 26.88 -16.54
CA PRO A 162 28.60 27.31 -15.42
C PRO A 162 28.24 28.78 -15.11
N ASN A 163 27.44 28.98 -14.07
CA ASN A 163 27.07 30.27 -13.46
C ASN A 163 25.94 31.10 -14.12
N GLU A 164 24.81 31.18 -13.38
CA GLU A 164 24.00 32.40 -13.28
C GLU A 164 24.11 32.89 -11.84
N GLN A 165 25.01 33.86 -11.56
CA GLN A 165 25.03 34.74 -10.38
C GLN A 165 24.69 34.15 -8.97
N GLY A 166 24.94 32.86 -8.71
CA GLY A 166 24.58 32.20 -7.46
C GLY A 166 25.15 30.79 -7.30
N LYS A 167 25.14 30.26 -6.08
CA LYS A 167 25.78 28.99 -5.65
C LYS A 167 25.18 27.69 -6.25
N GLY A 168 24.58 27.72 -7.43
CA GLY A 168 23.98 26.56 -8.08
C GLY A 168 24.28 26.49 -9.58
N HIS A 169 24.80 25.36 -10.04
CA HIS A 169 24.92 25.09 -11.48
C HIS A 169 23.53 24.76 -12.03
N ARG A 170 23.28 25.05 -13.31
CA ARG A 170 22.04 24.68 -14.01
C ARG A 170 22.38 23.80 -15.19
N ILE A 171 21.58 22.76 -15.41
CA ILE A 171 21.63 21.95 -16.62
C ILE A 171 20.37 22.24 -17.44
N ARG A 172 20.53 22.40 -18.75
CA ARG A 172 19.44 22.75 -19.66
C ARG A 172 19.47 21.92 -20.92
N PHE A 173 18.29 21.65 -21.44
CA PHE A 173 18.06 21.03 -22.72
C PHE A 173 18.05 22.10 -23.82
N LEU A 174 18.91 21.96 -24.81
CA LEU A 174 18.90 22.76 -26.03
C LEU A 174 17.72 22.29 -26.87
N ARG A 175 16.57 22.96 -26.72
CA ARG A 175 15.48 22.78 -27.69
C ARG A 175 16.03 23.13 -29.08
N THR A 176 16.11 22.16 -29.96
CA THR A 176 16.19 22.42 -31.40
C THR A 176 14.92 23.19 -31.75
N LYS A 177 15.08 24.44 -32.21
CA LYS A 177 13.99 25.17 -32.84
C LYS A 177 13.49 24.28 -33.99
N LYS A 178 12.23 23.86 -33.93
CA LYS A 178 11.49 23.46 -35.13
C LYS A 178 11.22 24.70 -35.96
#